data_AF-A0A1T4R383-F1
#
_entry.id   AF-A0A1T4R383-F1
#
_cell.length_a   1.000
_cell.length_b   1.000
_cell.length_c   1.000
_cell.angle_alpha   90.00
_cell.angle_beta   90.00
_cell.angle_gamma   90.00
#
_symmetry.space_group_name_H-M   'P 1'
#
loop_
_entity.id
_entity.type
_entity.pdbx_description
1 polymer ?
#
loop_
_entity_poly.entity_id
_entity_poly.type
_entity_poly.pdbx_seq_one_letter_code
_entity_poly.pdbx_strand_id
1 'polypeptide(L)'
;MEITTQPTDLTEQINSWKEEVNEVREDVKMMRERLEQIALSSAPREVMTNVEHFENRLLRQREVADEMFHDLKQCAKKLSAQSPTVIHDDRPVCDYDTMSNRMEVFQKLFMELKADFNHFMDSEL
;
A
#
# COMPACT_ATOMS: atom_id res chain seq x y z
N MET A 1 -28.40 9.85 9.34
CA MET A 1 -28.13 8.72 10.25
C MET A 1 -26.66 8.80 10.57
N GLU A 2 -26.30 9.16 11.81
CA GLU A 2 -24.92 9.14 12.26
C GLU A 2 -24.53 7.66 12.41
N ILE A 3 -23.71 7.16 11.50
CA ILE A 3 -23.13 5.82 11.61
C ILE A 3 -21.99 5.98 12.61
N THR A 4 -22.32 5.96 13.91
CA THR A 4 -21.30 5.97 14.96
C THR A 4 -20.63 4.60 14.96
N THR A 5 -19.63 4.42 14.09
CA THR A 5 -18.77 3.24 14.06
C THR A 5 -18.22 3.01 15.47
N GLN A 6 -18.54 1.89 16.09
CA GLN A 6 -18.12 1.66 17.48
C GLN A 6 -16.58 1.58 17.53
N PRO A 7 -15.93 1.99 18.63
CA PRO A 7 -14.48 1.94 18.76
C PRO A 7 -13.88 0.53 18.51
N THR A 8 -14.66 -0.52 18.81
CA THR A 8 -14.32 -1.91 18.52
C THR A 8 -14.29 -2.18 17.00
N ASP A 9 -15.33 -1.77 16.28
CA ASP A 9 -15.44 -1.93 14.82
C ASP A 9 -14.29 -1.21 14.09
N LEU A 10 -13.93 -0.02 14.56
CA LEU A 10 -12.81 0.75 14.01
C LEU A 10 -11.45 0.05 14.23
N THR A 11 -11.26 -0.58 15.39
CA THR A 11 -10.03 -1.31 15.70
C THR A 11 -9.90 -2.56 14.84
N GLU A 12 -10.99 -3.30 14.64
CA GLU A 12 -11.04 -4.45 13.73
C GLU A 12 -10.75 -4.02 12.28
N GLN A 13 -11.36 -2.92 11.82
CA GLN A 13 -11.11 -2.39 10.48
C GLN A 13 -9.63 -2.02 10.26
N ILE A 14 -9.00 -1.34 11.23
CA ILE A 14 -7.59 -0.97 11.13
C ILE A 14 -6.69 -2.21 11.07
N ASN A 15 -7.04 -3.29 11.77
CA ASN A 15 -6.29 -4.53 11.68
C ASN A 15 -6.46 -5.20 10.31
N SER A 16 -7.67 -5.22 9.76
CA SER A 16 -7.91 -5.68 8.39
C SER A 16 -7.11 -4.87 7.36
N TRP A 17 -7.10 -3.55 7.45
CA TRP A 17 -6.28 -2.71 6.56
C TRP A 17 -4.77 -2.95 6.71
N LYS A 18 -4.28 -3.28 7.91
CA LYS A 18 -2.85 -3.64 8.09
C LYS A 18 -2.50 -4.95 7.41
N GLU A 19 -3.39 -5.93 7.47
CA GLU A 19 -3.21 -7.21 6.78
C GLU A 19 -3.15 -6.97 5.27
N GLU A 20 -4.11 -6.22 4.74
CA GLU A 20 -4.16 -5.87 3.31
C GLU A 20 -2.92 -5.10 2.84
N VAL A 21 -2.47 -4.09 3.61
CA VAL A 21 -1.23 -3.36 3.27
C VAL A 21 -0.02 -4.29 3.30
N ASN A 22 0.03 -5.29 4.18
CA ASN A 22 1.10 -6.29 4.17
C ASN A 22 1.02 -7.21 2.95
N GLU A 23 -0.17 -7.64 2.54
CA GLU A 23 -0.36 -8.42 1.32
C GLU A 23 0.17 -7.64 0.10
N VAL A 24 -0.15 -6.35 0.01
CA VAL A 24 0.37 -5.48 -1.06
C VAL A 24 1.90 -5.38 -1.01
N ARG A 25 2.51 -5.30 0.18
CA ARG A 25 3.98 -5.26 0.32
C ARG A 25 4.64 -6.54 -0.20
N GLU A 26 4.07 -7.69 0.13
CA GLU A 26 4.56 -8.98 -0.38
C GLU A 26 4.35 -9.12 -1.89
N ASP A 27 3.20 -8.69 -2.42
CA ASP A 27 2.93 -8.67 -3.86
C ASP A 27 3.94 -7.78 -4.61
N VAL A 28 4.18 -6.57 -4.13
CA VAL A 28 5.17 -5.65 -4.72
C VAL A 28 6.56 -6.29 -4.71
N LYS A 29 6.95 -6.96 -3.62
CA LYS A 29 8.21 -7.68 -3.54
C LYS A 29 8.30 -8.78 -4.61
N MET A 30 7.26 -9.61 -4.75
CA MET A 30 7.22 -10.67 -5.77
C MET A 30 7.27 -10.11 -7.20
N MET A 31 6.61 -8.99 -7.48
CA MET A 31 6.67 -8.33 -8.79
C MET A 31 8.08 -7.85 -9.12
N ARG A 32 8.79 -7.27 -8.15
CA ARG A 32 10.19 -6.83 -8.31
C ARG A 32 11.12 -8.01 -8.56
N GLU A 33 10.97 -9.09 -7.80
CA GLU A 33 11.76 -10.31 -8.01
C GLU A 33 11.59 -10.85 -9.45
N ARG A 34 10.37 -10.78 -10.01
CA ARG A 34 10.12 -11.16 -11.41
C ARG A 34 10.79 -10.22 -12.42
N LEU A 35 10.77 -8.91 -12.19
CA LEU A 35 11.47 -7.94 -13.03
C LEU A 35 12.98 -8.16 -13.01
N GLU A 36 13.54 -8.46 -11.84
CA GLU A 36 14.96 -8.82 -11.71
C GLU A 36 15.31 -10.05 -12.54
N GLN A 37 14.46 -11.09 -12.56
CA GLN A 37 14.69 -12.26 -13.42
C GLN A 37 14.67 -11.91 -14.92
N ILE A 38 13.78 -11.02 -15.36
CA ILE A 38 13.75 -10.54 -16.76
C ILE A 38 15.00 -9.72 -17.07
N ALA A 39 15.44 -8.85 -16.17
CA ALA A 39 16.66 -8.07 -16.36
C ALA A 39 17.90 -8.96 -16.50
N LEU A 40 17.95 -10.08 -15.75
CA LEU A 40 19.06 -11.03 -15.79
C LEU A 40 19.05 -11.94 -17.03
N SER A 41 17.92 -12.08 -17.73
CA SER A 41 17.79 -12.97 -18.90
C SER A 41 18.31 -12.36 -20.21
N SER A 42 19.04 -11.25 -20.16
CA SER A 42 19.53 -10.50 -21.34
C SER A 42 18.40 -9.96 -22.23
N ALA A 43 17.38 -9.37 -21.60
CA ALA A 43 16.23 -8.80 -22.28
C ALA A 43 16.61 -7.71 -23.32
N PRO A 44 15.83 -7.56 -24.41
CA PRO A 44 16.02 -6.48 -25.38
C PRO A 44 15.97 -5.11 -24.71
N ARG A 45 16.63 -4.12 -25.31
CA ARG A 45 16.72 -2.76 -24.76
C ARG A 45 15.35 -2.12 -24.48
N GLU A 46 14.36 -2.38 -25.34
CA GLU A 46 12.99 -1.88 -25.20
C GLU A 46 12.31 -2.46 -23.95
N VAL A 47 12.48 -3.76 -23.71
CA VAL A 47 11.99 -4.44 -22.50
C VAL A 47 12.69 -3.90 -21.25
N MET A 48 14.00 -3.64 -21.32
CA MET A 48 14.75 -3.06 -20.20
C MET A 48 14.25 -1.66 -19.81
N THR A 49 13.81 -0.85 -20.77
CA THR A 49 13.17 0.44 -20.47
C THR A 49 11.84 0.25 -19.71
N ASN A 50 11.02 -0.72 -20.12
CA ASN A 50 9.79 -1.05 -19.39
C ASN A 50 10.07 -1.59 -17.98
N VAL A 51 11.09 -2.45 -17.82
CA VAL A 51 11.54 -2.96 -16.52
C VAL A 51 11.92 -1.80 -15.58
N GLU A 52 12.70 -0.82 -16.05
CA GLU A 52 13.06 0.35 -15.26
C GLU A 52 11.84 1.21 -14.87
N HIS A 53 10.87 1.37 -15.79
CA HIS A 53 9.62 2.06 -15.48
C HIS A 53 8.81 1.36 -14.39
N PHE A 54 8.69 0.03 -14.44
CA PHE A 54 7.98 -0.73 -13.41
C PHE A 54 8.73 -0.77 -12.08
N GLU A 55 10.06 -0.92 -12.07
CA GLU A 55 10.85 -0.86 -10.84
C GLU A 55 10.65 0.47 -10.09
N ASN A 56 10.64 1.60 -10.80
CA ASN A 56 10.37 2.91 -10.20
C ASN A 56 8.95 2.99 -9.61
N ARG A 57 7.94 2.50 -10.33
CA ARG A 57 6.55 2.49 -9.84
C ARG A 57 6.38 1.57 -8.63
N LEU A 58 6.98 0.39 -8.64
CA LEU A 58 6.94 -0.56 -7.53
C LEU A 58 7.67 -0.04 -6.30
N LEU A 59 8.80 0.66 -6.48
CA LEU A 59 9.49 1.33 -5.38
C LEU A 59 8.59 2.38 -4.72
N ARG A 60 7.92 3.23 -5.52
CA ARG A 60 6.94 4.21 -5.00
C ARG A 60 5.77 3.54 -4.29
N GLN A 61 5.21 2.47 -4.85
CA GLN A 61 4.12 1.74 -4.21
C GLN A 61 4.53 1.16 -2.86
N ARG A 62 5.78 0.66 -2.75
CA ARG A 62 6.34 0.17 -1.49
C ARG A 62 6.47 1.29 -0.44
N GLU A 63 6.98 2.46 -0.83
CA GLU A 63 7.08 3.63 0.06
C GLU A 63 5.70 4.01 0.60
N VAL A 64 4.70 4.10 -0.28
CA VAL A 64 3.31 4.42 0.11
C VAL A 64 2.72 3.34 1.03
N ALA A 65 3.01 2.06 0.78
CA ALA A 65 2.56 0.97 1.64
C ALA A 65 3.21 1.02 3.04
N ASP A 66 4.51 1.32 3.12
CA ASP A 66 5.21 1.49 4.39
C ASP A 66 4.68 2.70 5.17
N GLU A 67 4.38 3.83 4.51
CA GLU A 67 3.73 5.00 5.12
C GLU A 67 2.31 4.67 5.62
N MET A 68 1.50 4.00 4.79
CA MET A 68 0.15 3.58 5.18
C MET A 68 0.18 2.66 6.40
N PHE A 69 1.09 1.68 6.43
CA PHE A 69 1.24 0.77 7.56
C PHE A 69 1.63 1.52 8.84
N HIS A 70 2.52 2.51 8.73
CA HIS A 70 2.91 3.35 9.85
C HIS A 70 1.71 4.12 10.43
N ASP A 71 0.91 4.74 9.56
CA ASP A 71 -0.24 5.53 9.97
C ASP A 71 -1.34 4.66 10.60
N LEU A 72 -1.61 3.48 10.05
CA LEU A 72 -2.53 2.50 10.65
C LEU A 72 -2.05 2.04 12.03
N LYS A 73 -0.73 1.85 12.21
CA LYS A 73 -0.15 1.51 13.51
C LYS A 73 -0.29 2.65 14.52
N GLN A 74 -0.12 3.90 14.07
CA GLN A 74 -0.31 5.08 14.90
C GLN A 74 -1.79 5.24 15.31
N CYS A 75 -2.72 5.00 14.38
CA CYS A 75 -4.17 5.02 14.66
C CYS A 75 -4.56 3.97 15.69
N ALA A 76 -4.12 2.72 15.51
CA ALA A 76 -4.39 1.65 16.48
C ALA A 76 -3.84 2.00 17.87
N LYS A 77 -2.64 2.59 17.95
CA LYS A 77 -2.06 3.02 19.22
C LYS A 77 -2.92 4.11 19.88
N LYS A 78 -3.38 5.11 19.11
CA LYS A 78 -4.27 6.18 19.59
C LYS A 78 -5.60 5.63 20.14
N LEU A 79 -6.19 4.64 19.46
CA LEU A 79 -7.44 4.01 19.91
C LEU A 79 -7.25 3.15 21.17
N SER A 80 -6.09 2.49 21.31
CA SER A 80 -5.78 1.68 22.49
C SER A 80 -5.41 2.50 23.74
N ALA A 81 -4.86 3.70 23.54
CA ALA A 81 -4.43 4.57 24.63
C ALA A 81 -5.57 5.54 24.98
N GLN A 82 -6.24 5.33 26.12
CA GLN A 82 -7.17 6.31 26.71
C GLN A 82 -6.49 7.64 27.16
N SER A 83 -5.26 7.92 26.72
CA SER A 83 -4.44 9.04 27.17
C SER A 83 -3.87 9.79 25.98
N PRO A 84 -3.95 11.14 25.93
CA PRO A 84 -3.45 11.92 24.81
C PRO A 84 -1.93 11.85 24.81
N THR A 85 -1.37 10.94 24.01
CA THR A 85 0.04 11.02 23.68
C THR A 85 0.17 12.22 22.75
N VAL A 86 0.81 13.29 23.22
CA VAL A 86 1.12 14.47 22.42
C VAL A 86 1.99 14.00 21.25
N ILE A 87 1.39 13.87 20.08
CA ILE A 87 2.11 13.67 18.84
C ILE A 87 1.99 14.99 18.09
N HIS A 88 3.13 15.69 17.97
CA HIS A 88 3.28 16.84 17.09
C HIS A 88 3.24 16.35 15.64
N ASP A 89 2.04 16.10 15.13
CA ASP A 89 1.78 15.96 13.71
C ASP A 89 0.44 16.65 13.45
N ASP A 90 0.48 17.75 12.69
CA ASP A 90 -0.66 18.64 12.40
C ASP A 90 -1.75 17.98 11.54
N ARG A 91 -1.66 16.66 11.30
CA ARG A 91 -2.64 15.91 10.55
C ARG A 91 -3.66 15.27 11.50
N PRO A 92 -4.98 15.40 11.23
CA PRO A 92 -6.00 14.60 11.91
C PRO A 92 -5.89 13.14 11.43
N VAL A 93 -4.90 12.39 11.92
CA VAL A 93 -4.54 11.07 11.36
C VAL A 93 -5.50 9.96 11.78
N CYS A 94 -6.36 10.14 12.77
CA CYS A 94 -7.14 9.03 13.36
C CYS A 94 -8.66 9.18 13.20
N ASP A 95 -9.10 9.65 12.03
CA ASP A 95 -10.51 9.66 11.66
C ASP A 95 -10.79 8.56 10.63
N TYR A 96 -11.91 7.85 10.79
CA TYR A 96 -12.27 6.69 9.94
C TYR A 96 -12.39 7.10 8.48
N ASP A 97 -13.10 8.20 8.18
CA ASP A 97 -13.31 8.65 6.81
C ASP A 97 -11.98 8.99 6.12
N THR A 98 -11.06 9.62 6.85
CA THR A 98 -9.72 9.94 6.33
C THR A 98 -8.92 8.69 6.02
N MET A 99 -8.90 7.69 6.92
CA MET A 99 -8.19 6.43 6.67
C MET A 99 -8.85 5.59 5.58
N SER A 100 -10.19 5.55 5.54
CA SER A 100 -10.95 4.85 4.53
C SER A 100 -10.67 5.41 3.14
N ASN A 101 -10.73 6.74 2.97
CA ASN A 101 -10.44 7.39 1.70
C ASN A 101 -9.00 7.10 1.22
N ARG A 102 -8.03 7.18 2.14
CA ARG A 102 -6.64 6.86 1.82
C ARG A 102 -6.49 5.39 1.42
N MET A 103 -7.18 4.47 2.10
CA MET A 103 -7.14 3.06 1.78
C MET A 103 -7.77 2.76 0.42
N GLU A 104 -8.90 3.38 0.09
CA GLU A 104 -9.54 3.26 -1.23
C GLU A 104 -8.59 3.72 -2.36
N VAL A 105 -7.92 4.86 -2.18
CA VAL A 105 -6.94 5.36 -3.15
C VAL A 105 -5.75 4.40 -3.25
N PHE A 106 -5.23 3.92 -2.11
CA PHE A 106 -4.13 2.96 -2.08
C PHE A 106 -4.46 1.67 -2.83
N GLN A 107 -5.63 1.09 -2.57
CA GLN A 107 -6.14 -0.10 -3.23
C GLN A 107 -6.27 0.12 -4.74
N LYS A 108 -6.89 1.24 -5.14
CA LYS A 108 -7.08 1.57 -6.54
C LYS A 108 -5.74 1.67 -7.29
N LEU A 109 -4.79 2.42 -6.74
CA LEU A 109 -3.46 2.58 -7.34
C LEU A 109 -2.72 1.25 -7.45
N PHE A 110 -2.83 0.40 -6.43
CA PHE A 110 -2.23 -0.93 -6.46
C PHE A 110 -2.88 -1.85 -7.50
N MET A 111 -4.21 -1.86 -7.60
CA MET A 111 -4.93 -2.66 -8.59
C MET A 111 -4.59 -2.23 -10.02
N GLU A 112 -4.50 -0.92 -10.28
CA GLU A 112 -4.06 -0.38 -11.56
C GLU A 112 -2.62 -0.80 -11.87
N LEU A 113 -1.70 -0.66 -10.92
CA LEU A 113 -0.31 -1.10 -11.07
C LEU A 113 -0.19 -2.60 -11.35
N LYS A 114 -0.97 -3.42 -10.63
CA LYS A 114 -0.98 -4.89 -10.79
C LYS A 114 -1.54 -5.30 -12.14
N ALA A 115 -2.59 -4.63 -12.62
CA ALA A 115 -3.15 -4.87 -13.95
C ALA A 115 -2.15 -4.51 -15.05
N ASP A 116 -1.51 -3.35 -14.97
CA ASP A 116 -0.47 -2.92 -15.90
C ASP A 116 0.71 -3.90 -15.92
N PHE A 117 1.14 -4.33 -14.73
CA PHE A 117 2.23 -5.28 -14.57
C PHE A 117 1.89 -6.63 -15.20
N ASN A 118 0.71 -7.17 -14.94
CA ASN A 118 0.29 -8.45 -15.53
C ASN A 118 0.18 -8.34 -17.06
N HIS A 119 -0.34 -7.23 -17.57
CA HIS A 119 -0.39 -7.00 -19.02
C HIS A 119 1.01 -7.00 -19.65
N PHE A 120 1.96 -6.32 -19.01
CA PHE A 120 3.37 -6.34 -19.42
C PHE A 120 3.96 -7.76 -19.41
N MET A 121 3.72 -8.52 -18.35
CA MET A 121 4.19 -9.90 -18.22
C MET A 121 3.59 -10.81 -19.30
N ASP A 122 2.31 -10.63 -19.65
CA ASP A 122 1.63 -11.42 -20.69
C ASP A 122 2.07 -11.03 -22.11
N SER A 123 2.54 -9.80 -22.32
CA SER A 123 2.99 -9.32 -23.64
C SER A 123 4.45 -9.64 -23.96
N GLU A 124 5.30 -9.78 -22.94
CA GLU A 124 6.76 -9.93 -23.08
C GLU A 124 7.27 -11.36 -22.79
N LEU A 125 6.40 -12.27 -22.35
CA LEU A 125 6.64 -13.72 -22.20
C LEU A 125 5.94 -14.51 -23.30
#